data_AF-A0AAV0KKN5-F1
#
_entry.id   AF-A0AAV0KKN5-F1
#
_cell.length_a   1.000
_cell.length_b   1.000
_cell.length_c   1.000
_cell.angle_alpha   90.00
_cell.angle_beta   90.00
_cell.angle_gamma   90.00
#
_symmetry.space_group_name_H-M   'P 1'
#
loop_
_entity.id
_entity.type
_entity.pdbx_description
1 polymer ?
#
loop_
_entity_poly.entity_id
_entity_poly.type
_entity_poly.pdbx_seq_one_letter_code
_entity_poly.pdbx_strand_id
1 'polypeptide(L)'
;MHFLWSTEEFGDTFNYLAFGFFRDLDPVSPFLKLEVIPSTSHAPAVHLRCPYNNRYLMVVPQREHLVIAGESEMRDDPNDQTSTLFYPSFPYATDNLVGFYHNATNRNVRVSQLENPFVVALSPPAGMEYFRYFPYESYDETMARKDEEIKAITESLEEFKGSNGESLSPEELIGQLRERIAEQNRELEELYDQIGGRPNVVKAAQIAGATA
;
A
#
# COMPACT_ATOMS: atom_id res chain seq x y z
N MET A 1 4.51 0.20 -2.89
CA MET A 1 5.97 0.40 -3.07
C MET A 1 6.17 1.68 -3.85
N HIS A 2 7.10 2.54 -3.45
CA HIS A 2 7.47 3.72 -4.25
C HIS A 2 8.77 3.37 -4.98
N PHE A 3 8.81 3.54 -6.30
CA PHE A 3 10.01 3.29 -7.08
C PHE A 3 10.75 4.60 -7.32
N LEU A 4 12.08 4.52 -7.29
CA LEU A 4 12.93 5.59 -7.76
C LEU A 4 12.78 5.67 -9.28
N TRP A 5 12.34 6.85 -9.73
CA TRP A 5 12.07 7.17 -11.13
C TRP A 5 13.37 7.31 -11.92
N SER A 6 13.28 7.09 -13.22
CA SER A 6 14.41 7.17 -14.16
C SER A 6 15.30 8.39 -13.92
N THR A 7 16.62 8.19 -13.95
CA THR A 7 17.62 9.27 -13.87
C THR A 7 17.55 10.23 -15.06
N GLU A 8 16.97 9.80 -16.19
CA GLU A 8 16.87 10.61 -17.41
C GLU A 8 15.77 11.67 -17.35
N GLU A 9 14.64 11.37 -16.70
CA GLU A 9 13.47 12.26 -16.67
C GLU A 9 13.65 13.40 -15.65
N PHE A 10 14.51 13.21 -14.65
CA PHE A 10 14.63 14.12 -13.52
C PHE A 10 16.08 14.55 -13.18
N GLY A 11 17.06 14.07 -13.96
CA GLY A 11 18.48 14.44 -13.89
C GLY A 11 19.20 14.03 -12.59
N ASP A 12 20.45 14.48 -12.46
CA ASP A 12 21.29 14.30 -11.25
C ASP A 12 20.71 15.03 -10.02
N THR A 13 19.73 15.90 -10.22
CA THR A 13 18.99 16.63 -9.19
C THR A 13 17.96 15.79 -8.43
N PHE A 14 17.93 14.47 -8.63
CA PHE A 14 17.39 13.55 -7.63
C PHE A 14 18.31 13.55 -6.39
N ASN A 15 18.24 14.63 -5.62
CA ASN A 15 18.34 14.50 -4.19
C ASN A 15 17.20 13.55 -3.81
N TYR A 16 17.55 12.28 -3.63
CA TYR A 16 16.72 11.17 -3.13
C TYR A 16 15.95 11.52 -1.84
N LEU A 17 16.09 12.74 -1.32
CA LEU A 17 15.65 13.29 -0.05
C LEU A 17 14.26 13.99 -0.09
N ALA A 18 13.79 14.52 -1.22
CA ALA A 18 12.68 15.50 -1.18
C ALA A 18 11.30 15.01 -1.64
N PHE A 19 11.21 14.07 -2.59
CA PHE A 19 9.90 13.76 -3.23
C PHE A 19 9.18 12.50 -2.69
N GLY A 20 9.84 11.67 -1.91
CA GLY A 20 9.22 10.49 -1.27
C GLY A 20 8.36 10.81 -0.05
N PHE A 21 8.46 12.03 0.50
CA PHE A 21 7.87 12.39 1.79
C PHE A 21 6.46 13.01 1.72
N PHE A 22 5.99 13.46 0.56
CA PHE A 22 4.76 14.28 0.45
C PHE A 22 3.69 13.76 -0.52
N ARG A 23 3.87 12.61 -1.15
CA ARG A 23 2.75 11.96 -1.84
C ARG A 23 2.10 10.97 -0.89
N ASP A 24 1.22 11.53 -0.07
CA ASP A 24 0.08 10.85 0.52
C ASP A 24 -0.37 9.72 -0.41
N LEU A 25 -0.18 8.48 0.05
CA LEU A 25 -1.18 7.43 0.28
C LEU A 25 -2.45 7.42 -0.59
N ASP A 26 -2.42 7.97 -1.80
CA ASP A 26 -3.49 7.85 -2.75
C ASP A 26 -3.34 6.50 -3.46
N PRO A 27 -4.16 5.49 -3.13
CA PRO A 27 -4.09 4.18 -3.77
C PRO A 27 -4.38 4.27 -5.28
N VAL A 28 -4.98 5.36 -5.77
CA VAL A 28 -5.22 5.56 -7.21
C VAL A 28 -4.05 6.21 -7.93
N SER A 29 -3.01 6.64 -7.20
CA SER A 29 -1.82 7.28 -7.77
C SER A 29 -1.19 6.37 -8.84
N PRO A 30 -1.08 6.83 -10.10
CA PRO A 30 -0.51 6.02 -11.18
C PRO A 30 0.96 5.69 -10.93
N PHE A 31 1.60 6.42 -10.01
CA PHE A 31 2.99 6.30 -9.60
C PHE A 31 3.25 5.12 -8.65
N LEU A 32 2.21 4.54 -8.04
CA LEU A 32 2.32 3.41 -7.10
C LEU A 32 2.03 2.05 -7.73
N LYS A 33 1.62 2.06 -9.00
CA LYS A 33 1.21 0.87 -9.72
C LYS A 33 2.42 0.13 -10.25
N LEU A 34 2.34 -1.20 -10.23
CA LEU A 34 3.23 -2.08 -10.95
C LEU A 34 2.40 -3.02 -11.80
N GLU A 35 2.87 -3.25 -13.00
CA GLU A 35 2.37 -4.29 -13.86
C GLU A 35 3.30 -5.50 -13.76
N VAL A 36 2.72 -6.67 -13.56
CA VAL A 36 3.43 -7.94 -13.48
C VAL A 36 3.28 -8.63 -14.83
N ILE A 37 4.40 -8.82 -15.53
CA ILE A 37 4.45 -9.43 -16.86
C ILE A 37 5.16 -10.78 -16.72
N PRO A 38 4.50 -11.92 -16.99
CA PRO A 38 5.16 -13.23 -16.92
C PRO A 38 6.34 -13.31 -17.89
N SER A 39 7.47 -13.90 -17.46
CA SER A 39 8.57 -14.20 -18.38
C SER A 39 8.14 -15.34 -19.31
N THR A 40 8.41 -15.17 -20.61
CA THR A 40 8.20 -16.23 -21.61
C THR A 40 9.30 -17.29 -21.59
N SER A 41 10.46 -16.93 -21.05
CA SER A 41 11.70 -17.71 -21.18
C SER A 41 12.05 -18.44 -19.89
N HIS A 42 11.66 -17.89 -18.73
CA HIS A 42 12.07 -18.38 -17.41
C HIS A 42 10.90 -18.50 -16.44
N ALA A 43 10.04 -19.51 -16.57
CA ALA A 43 9.04 -19.77 -15.53
C ALA A 43 9.71 -20.23 -14.22
N PRO A 44 9.27 -19.75 -13.03
CA PRO A 44 8.11 -18.90 -12.75
C PRO A 44 8.43 -17.39 -12.62
N ALA A 45 9.51 -16.90 -13.22
CA ALA A 45 9.93 -15.52 -13.13
C ALA A 45 8.96 -14.56 -13.84
N VAL A 46 8.98 -13.31 -13.39
CA VAL A 46 8.19 -12.20 -13.91
C VAL A 46 9.08 -10.98 -14.15
N HIS A 47 8.66 -10.12 -15.05
CA HIS A 47 9.13 -8.76 -15.19
C HIS A 47 8.15 -7.84 -14.47
N LEU A 48 8.69 -6.83 -13.81
CA LEU A 48 7.89 -5.79 -13.16
C LEU A 48 8.05 -4.51 -13.98
N ARG A 49 6.94 -3.95 -14.46
CA ARG A 49 6.92 -2.72 -15.24
C ARG A 49 6.23 -1.60 -14.47
N CYS A 50 6.83 -0.42 -14.47
CA CYS A 50 6.16 0.78 -14.01
C CYS A 50 5.29 1.33 -15.15
N PRO A 51 3.96 1.43 -14.99
CA PRO A 51 3.07 1.86 -16.06
C PRO A 51 3.18 3.36 -16.36
N TYR A 52 3.66 4.19 -15.42
CA TYR A 52 3.81 5.62 -15.64
C TYR A 52 4.89 5.95 -16.67
N ASN A 53 6.10 5.38 -16.53
CA ASN A 53 7.20 5.62 -17.46
C ASN A 53 7.37 4.50 -18.50
N ASN A 54 6.56 3.45 -18.43
CA ASN A 54 6.61 2.26 -19.29
C ASN A 54 7.98 1.57 -19.28
N ARG A 55 8.70 1.60 -18.16
CA ARG A 55 10.01 0.96 -17.98
C ARG A 55 9.98 -0.19 -17.00
N TYR A 56 10.84 -1.16 -17.23
CA TYR A 56 11.02 -2.34 -16.40
C TYR A 56 11.93 -2.03 -15.20
N LEU A 57 11.64 -2.71 -14.10
CA LEU A 57 12.47 -2.69 -12.92
C LEU A 57 13.76 -3.43 -13.20
N MET A 58 14.87 -2.81 -12.84
CA MET A 58 16.21 -3.36 -12.94
C MET A 58 17.03 -2.99 -11.70
N VAL A 59 18.07 -3.76 -11.45
CA VAL A 59 19.09 -3.40 -10.46
C VAL A 59 20.06 -2.40 -11.08
N VAL A 60 20.43 -1.36 -10.32
CA VAL A 60 21.41 -0.37 -10.77
C VAL A 60 22.83 -0.97 -10.68
N PRO A 61 23.59 -1.11 -11.79
CA PRO A 61 24.91 -1.77 -11.76
C PRO A 61 25.91 -1.11 -10.81
N GLN A 62 25.93 0.22 -10.74
CA GLN A 62 26.85 0.96 -9.85
C GLN A 62 26.36 1.05 -8.40
N ARG A 63 25.12 0.62 -8.14
CA ARG A 63 24.47 0.62 -6.83
C ARG A 63 23.63 -0.65 -6.71
N GLU A 64 24.31 -1.79 -6.67
CA GLU A 64 23.69 -3.13 -6.74
C GLU A 64 22.67 -3.43 -5.64
N HIS A 65 22.56 -2.55 -4.63
CA HIS A 65 21.52 -2.60 -3.62
C HIS A 65 20.24 -1.86 -4.00
N LEU A 66 20.15 -1.19 -5.15
CA LEU A 66 19.00 -0.38 -5.55
C LEU A 66 18.26 -0.96 -6.76
N VAL A 67 16.93 -0.86 -6.72
CA VAL A 67 16.04 -1.21 -7.83
C VAL A 67 15.35 0.04 -8.34
N ILE A 68 15.39 0.26 -9.66
CA ILE A 68 14.78 1.41 -10.33
C ILE A 68 13.94 0.95 -11.52
N ALA A 69 12.94 1.73 -11.92
CA ALA A 69 12.21 1.53 -13.18
C ALA A 69 12.97 2.21 -14.34
N GLY A 70 14.08 1.61 -14.77
CA GLY A 70 15.07 2.23 -15.65
C GLY A 70 15.19 1.62 -17.04
N GLU A 71 14.83 0.35 -17.21
CA GLU A 71 15.11 -0.41 -18.43
C GLU A 71 13.95 -0.29 -19.43
N SER A 72 14.24 -0.04 -20.70
CA SER A 72 13.20 0.09 -21.74
C SER A 72 12.64 -1.24 -22.23
N GLU A 73 13.39 -2.33 -22.08
CA GLU A 73 13.05 -3.65 -22.62
C GLU A 73 13.19 -4.75 -21.56
N MET A 74 12.56 -5.90 -21.80
CA MET A 74 12.74 -7.08 -20.94
C MET A 74 14.14 -7.66 -21.16
N ARG A 75 14.89 -7.81 -20.07
CA ARG A 75 16.15 -8.57 -20.05
C ARG A 75 15.95 -9.90 -19.34
N ASP A 76 16.02 -10.97 -20.13
CA ASP A 76 15.70 -12.35 -19.73
C ASP A 76 16.91 -13.16 -19.26
N ASP A 77 18.15 -12.66 -19.34
CA ASP A 77 19.29 -13.43 -18.81
C ASP A 77 19.26 -13.43 -17.28
N PRO A 78 19.09 -14.59 -16.61
CA PRO A 78 19.01 -14.66 -15.15
C PRO A 78 20.36 -14.45 -14.45
N ASN A 79 21.47 -14.38 -15.20
CA ASN A 79 22.82 -14.17 -14.67
C ASN A 79 23.33 -12.74 -14.91
N ASP A 80 22.63 -11.93 -15.70
CA ASP A 80 22.97 -10.53 -15.92
C ASP A 80 22.52 -9.69 -14.71
N GLN A 81 23.41 -8.88 -14.15
CA GLN A 81 23.06 -7.99 -13.03
C GLN A 81 21.95 -6.99 -13.39
N THR A 82 21.84 -6.63 -14.67
CA THR A 82 20.78 -5.75 -15.20
C THR A 82 19.52 -6.51 -15.60
N SER A 83 19.43 -7.81 -15.29
CA SER A 83 18.23 -8.61 -15.51
C SER A 83 17.00 -7.92 -14.95
N THR A 84 15.90 -8.10 -15.66
CA THR A 84 14.58 -7.60 -15.24
C THR A 84 13.75 -8.73 -14.62
N LEU A 85 14.35 -9.91 -14.43
CA LEU A 85 13.69 -11.09 -13.88
C LEU A 85 13.64 -11.07 -12.36
N PHE A 86 12.41 -11.12 -11.85
CA PHE A 86 12.12 -11.32 -10.44
C PHE A 86 11.36 -12.63 -10.24
N TYR A 87 11.74 -13.38 -9.22
CA TYR A 87 11.10 -14.63 -8.85
C TYR A 87 10.12 -14.34 -7.71
N PRO A 88 8.80 -14.43 -7.95
CA PRO A 88 7.82 -14.20 -6.93
C PRO A 88 7.78 -15.39 -5.96
N SER A 89 7.52 -15.09 -4.69
CA SER A 89 7.33 -16.06 -3.62
C SER A 89 6.07 -15.71 -2.85
N PHE A 90 5.18 -16.68 -2.68
CA PHE A 90 3.91 -16.51 -1.99
C PHE A 90 3.92 -17.32 -0.68
N PRO A 91 3.66 -16.70 0.47
CA PRO A 91 3.60 -17.42 1.74
C PRO A 91 2.34 -18.28 1.80
N TYR A 92 2.47 -19.52 2.27
CA TYR A 92 1.41 -20.55 2.24
C TYR A 92 0.09 -20.18 2.95
N ALA A 93 0.14 -19.29 3.96
CA ALA A 93 -0.98 -19.03 4.86
C ALA A 93 -1.54 -17.61 4.78
N THR A 94 -1.07 -16.78 3.85
CA THR A 94 -1.51 -15.39 3.76
C THR A 94 -1.80 -15.00 2.33
N ASP A 95 -3.08 -14.84 2.05
CA ASP A 95 -3.54 -14.30 0.77
C ASP A 95 -2.99 -12.90 0.54
N ASN A 96 -2.77 -12.55 -0.73
CA ASN A 96 -2.38 -11.20 -1.16
C ASN A 96 -1.00 -10.73 -0.66
N LEU A 97 -0.12 -11.65 -0.26
CA LEU A 97 1.29 -11.35 0.02
C LEU A 97 2.20 -11.90 -1.07
N VAL A 98 3.21 -11.13 -1.48
CA VAL A 98 4.22 -11.56 -2.43
C VAL A 98 5.59 -11.01 -2.02
N GLY A 99 6.60 -11.88 -2.02
CA GLY A 99 8.01 -11.48 -1.95
C GLY A 99 8.63 -11.60 -3.34
N PHE A 100 9.68 -10.83 -3.61
CA PHE A 100 10.42 -10.90 -4.86
C PHE A 100 11.90 -11.18 -4.60
N TYR A 101 12.45 -12.12 -5.35
CA TYR A 101 13.86 -12.46 -5.35
C TYR A 101 14.49 -12.15 -6.70
N HIS A 102 15.64 -11.49 -6.70
CA HIS A 102 16.39 -11.18 -7.91
C HIS A 102 17.59 -12.12 -8.04
N ASN A 103 17.56 -12.99 -9.06
CA ASN A 103 18.47 -14.13 -9.18
C ASN A 103 19.92 -13.72 -9.41
N ALA A 104 20.18 -12.80 -10.35
CA ALA A 104 21.54 -12.41 -10.71
C ALA A 104 22.33 -11.82 -9.53
N THR A 105 21.63 -11.16 -8.60
CA THR A 105 22.25 -10.59 -7.39
C THR A 105 22.19 -11.50 -6.17
N ASN A 106 21.42 -12.59 -6.23
CA ASN A 106 21.10 -13.47 -5.11
C ASN A 106 20.57 -12.71 -3.87
N ARG A 107 19.55 -11.87 -4.08
CA ARG A 107 19.02 -10.97 -3.05
C ARG A 107 17.50 -10.83 -3.11
N ASN A 108 16.91 -10.57 -1.95
CA ASN A 108 15.48 -10.29 -1.83
C ASN A 108 15.22 -8.79 -1.98
N VAL A 109 14.09 -8.47 -2.61
CA VAL A 109 13.55 -7.10 -2.66
C VAL A 109 12.99 -6.74 -1.29
N ARG A 110 13.33 -5.55 -0.79
CA ARG A 110 12.87 -5.02 0.50
C ARG A 110 12.67 -3.50 0.46
N VAL A 111 11.93 -2.95 1.42
CA VAL A 111 11.94 -1.51 1.67
C VAL A 111 13.16 -1.16 2.52
N SER A 112 13.98 -0.21 2.06
CA SER A 112 15.10 0.31 2.84
C SER A 112 14.80 1.69 3.38
N GLN A 113 15.02 1.87 4.68
CA GLN A 113 14.97 3.16 5.36
C GLN A 113 16.34 3.89 5.33
N LEU A 114 17.41 3.26 4.82
CA LEU A 114 18.77 3.78 4.93
C LEU A 114 19.07 4.95 3.99
N GLU A 115 18.36 5.08 2.86
CA GLU A 115 18.63 6.12 1.86
C GLU A 115 17.48 7.13 1.67
N ASN A 116 16.27 6.80 2.10
CA ASN A 116 15.05 7.61 2.26
C ASN A 116 13.96 6.62 2.72
N PRO A 117 12.89 7.00 3.45
CA PRO A 117 11.92 6.04 4.00
C PRO A 117 11.27 5.04 3.03
N PHE A 118 11.35 5.19 1.70
CA PHE A 118 10.61 4.33 0.76
C PHE A 118 11.40 3.87 -0.47
N VAL A 119 12.72 3.66 -0.36
CA VAL A 119 13.52 3.10 -1.47
C VAL A 119 13.39 1.58 -1.50
N VAL A 120 13.18 1.01 -2.69
CA VAL A 120 13.25 -0.45 -2.90
C VAL A 120 14.70 -0.87 -3.10
N ALA A 121 15.17 -1.74 -2.21
CA ALA A 121 16.54 -2.18 -2.16
C ALA A 121 16.66 -3.71 -2.12
N LEU A 122 17.83 -4.20 -2.47
CA LEU A 122 18.18 -5.61 -2.38
C LEU A 122 18.89 -5.91 -1.04
N SER A 123 18.30 -6.76 -0.21
CA SER A 123 18.94 -7.24 1.02
C SER A 123 19.67 -8.56 0.83
N PRO A 124 20.69 -8.85 1.67
CA PRO A 124 21.21 -10.20 1.78
C PRO A 124 20.09 -11.24 1.98
N PRO A 125 20.34 -12.53 1.70
CA PRO A 125 19.34 -13.60 1.81
C PRO A 125 18.74 -13.83 3.21
N ALA A 126 19.10 -13.02 4.21
CA ALA A 126 18.64 -13.10 5.58
C ALA A 126 17.21 -12.50 5.71
N GLY A 127 16.22 -13.27 5.27
CA GLY A 127 14.81 -12.94 5.36
C GLY A 127 14.24 -12.36 4.07
N MET A 128 13.03 -12.79 3.73
CA MET A 128 12.24 -12.25 2.62
C MET A 128 11.21 -11.28 3.19
N GLU A 129 11.18 -10.06 2.65
CA GLU A 129 10.09 -9.13 2.92
C GLU A 129 8.92 -9.46 1.99
N TYR A 130 7.71 -9.46 2.54
CA TYR A 130 6.50 -9.72 1.79
C TYR A 130 5.71 -8.42 1.66
N PHE A 131 5.34 -8.10 0.43
CA PHE A 131 4.53 -6.96 0.08
C PHE A 131 3.08 -7.39 -0.03
N ARG A 132 2.19 -6.61 0.60
CA ARG A 132 0.77 -6.75 0.35
C ARG A 132 0.43 -6.15 -1.01
N TYR A 133 -0.23 -6.90 -1.86
CA TYR A 133 -0.76 -6.42 -3.13
C TYR A 133 -2.28 -6.49 -3.11
N PHE A 134 -2.90 -5.69 -3.95
CA PHE A 134 -4.33 -5.75 -4.22
C PHE A 134 -4.48 -5.85 -5.74
N PRO A 135 -5.41 -6.66 -6.25
CA PRO A 135 -5.73 -6.62 -7.67
C PRO A 135 -6.08 -5.19 -8.07
N TYR A 136 -5.58 -4.74 -9.22
CA TYR A 136 -5.85 -3.41 -9.70
C TYR A 136 -7.34 -3.28 -10.04
N GLU A 137 -7.99 -2.27 -9.46
CA GLU A 137 -9.31 -1.80 -9.86
C GLU A 137 -9.13 -0.48 -10.61
N SER A 138 -9.82 -0.29 -11.73
CA SER A 138 -9.77 0.97 -12.46
C SER A 138 -10.28 2.12 -11.57
N TYR A 139 -9.89 3.36 -11.91
CA TYR A 139 -10.40 4.53 -11.19
C TYR A 139 -11.93 4.57 -11.27
N ASP A 140 -12.48 4.31 -12.44
CA ASP A 140 -13.93 4.30 -12.67
C ASP A 140 -14.64 3.20 -11.87
N GLU A 141 -14.08 1.99 -11.78
CA GLU A 141 -14.62 0.92 -10.92
C GLU A 141 -14.52 1.27 -9.43
N THR A 142 -13.41 1.88 -9.02
CA THR A 142 -13.20 2.33 -7.64
C THR A 142 -14.24 3.40 -7.27
N MET A 143 -14.45 4.37 -8.14
CA MET A 143 -15.44 5.43 -7.95
C MET A 143 -16.85 4.87 -7.98
N ALA A 144 -17.18 3.96 -8.90
CA ALA A 144 -18.49 3.30 -8.95
C ALA A 144 -18.78 2.54 -7.66
N ARG A 145 -17.83 1.76 -7.13
CA ARG A 145 -17.99 1.09 -5.83
C ARG A 145 -18.16 2.09 -4.69
N LYS A 146 -17.40 3.19 -4.69
CA LYS A 146 -17.53 4.23 -3.67
C LYS A 146 -18.88 4.94 -3.76
N ASP A 147 -19.39 5.17 -4.96
CA ASP A 147 -20.73 5.72 -5.18
C ASP A 147 -21.82 4.74 -4.70
N GLU A 148 -21.63 3.43 -4.90
CA GLU A 148 -22.52 2.39 -4.33
C GLU A 148 -22.47 2.36 -2.80
N GLU A 149 -21.28 2.45 -2.19
CA GLU A 149 -21.13 2.56 -0.73
C GLU A 149 -21.83 3.83 -0.19
N ILE A 150 -21.64 4.98 -0.85
CA ILE A 150 -22.29 6.25 -0.50
C ILE A 150 -23.81 6.13 -0.64
N LYS A 151 -24.29 5.49 -1.71
CA LYS A 151 -25.71 5.27 -1.95
C LYS A 151 -26.31 4.36 -0.88
N ALA A 152 -25.67 3.25 -0.54
CA ALA A 152 -26.13 2.35 0.52
C ALA A 152 -26.18 3.05 1.90
N ILE A 153 -25.19 3.90 2.20
CA ILE A 153 -25.19 4.73 3.41
C ILE A 153 -26.36 5.73 3.37
N THR A 154 -26.59 6.36 2.23
CA THR A 154 -27.67 7.35 2.05
C THR A 154 -29.04 6.71 2.17
N GLU A 155 -29.26 5.54 1.56
CA GLU A 155 -30.50 4.77 1.68
C GLU A 155 -30.74 4.31 3.12
N SER A 156 -29.71 3.82 3.81
CA SER A 156 -29.79 3.48 5.24
C SER A 156 -30.14 4.69 6.11
N LEU A 157 -29.69 5.88 5.72
CA LEU A 157 -30.01 7.14 6.40
C LEU A 157 -31.44 7.62 6.12
N GLU A 158 -31.98 7.38 4.92
CA GLU A 158 -33.37 7.67 4.58
C GLU A 158 -34.36 6.72 5.26
N GLU A 159 -34.04 5.43 5.36
CA GLU A 159 -34.81 4.47 6.16
C GLU A 159 -34.86 4.88 7.64
N PHE A 160 -33.78 5.47 8.16
CA PHE A 160 -33.73 6.00 9.52
C PHE A 160 -34.61 7.25 9.70
N LYS A 161 -34.82 8.05 8.66
CA LYS A 161 -35.79 9.17 8.67
C LYS A 161 -37.24 8.70 8.58
N GLY A 162 -37.48 7.56 7.92
CA GLY A 162 -38.83 6.99 7.71
C GLY A 162 -39.51 6.44 8.98
N SER A 163 -38.75 6.14 10.04
CA SER A 163 -39.30 5.58 11.28
C SER A 163 -39.85 6.63 12.26
N ASN A 164 -39.45 7.91 12.15
CA ASN A 164 -39.88 8.98 13.04
C ASN A 164 -40.55 10.19 12.37
N GLY A 165 -40.67 10.22 11.03
CA GLY A 165 -41.48 11.23 10.31
C GLY A 165 -40.95 12.68 10.33
N GLU A 166 -39.89 12.98 11.08
CA GLU A 166 -39.22 14.27 11.10
C GLU A 166 -37.82 14.16 10.46
N SER A 167 -37.55 15.01 9.49
CA SER A 167 -36.23 15.10 8.86
C SER A 167 -35.24 15.70 9.86
N LEU A 168 -34.42 14.86 10.49
CA LEU A 168 -33.30 15.32 11.30
C LEU A 168 -32.31 16.09 10.41
N SER A 169 -31.86 17.23 10.90
CA SER A 169 -30.77 17.99 10.29
C SER A 169 -29.47 17.15 10.31
N PRO A 170 -28.51 17.42 9.40
CA PRO A 170 -27.23 16.70 9.39
C PRO A 170 -26.49 16.72 10.74
N GLU A 171 -26.65 17.78 11.53
CA GLU A 171 -26.03 17.94 12.85
C GLU A 171 -26.67 17.05 13.92
N GLU A 172 -27.98 16.89 13.89
CA GLU A 172 -28.72 15.98 14.79
C GLU A 172 -28.43 14.52 14.47
N LEU A 173 -28.29 14.18 13.18
CA LEU A 173 -27.88 12.86 12.73
C LEU A 173 -26.46 12.50 13.20
N ILE A 174 -25.52 13.45 13.10
CA ILE A 174 -24.17 13.28 13.64
C ILE A 174 -24.22 13.10 15.16
N GLY A 175 -25.11 13.82 15.86
CA GLY A 175 -25.36 13.66 17.29
C GLY A 175 -25.81 12.24 17.66
N GLN A 176 -26.83 11.72 16.98
CA GLN A 176 -27.36 10.37 17.24
C GLN A 176 -26.37 9.26 16.86
N LEU A 177 -25.61 9.43 15.77
CA LEU A 177 -24.55 8.48 15.41
C LEU A 177 -23.45 8.44 16.47
N ARG A 178 -23.05 9.58 17.03
CA ARG A 178 -22.09 9.64 18.14
C ARG A 178 -22.61 8.95 19.40
N GLU A 179 -23.89 9.11 19.70
CA GLU A 179 -24.54 8.48 20.84
C GLU A 179 -24.60 6.96 20.68
N ARG A 180 -24.96 6.48 19.48
CA ARG A 180 -24.98 5.04 19.15
C ARG A 180 -23.58 4.41 19.18
N ILE A 181 -22.56 5.11 18.67
CA ILE A 181 -21.15 4.68 18.79
C ILE A 181 -20.74 4.59 20.26
N ALA A 182 -21.14 5.55 21.09
CA ALA A 182 -20.84 5.54 22.52
C ALA A 182 -21.52 4.36 23.24
N GLU A 183 -22.74 4.00 22.85
CA GLU A 183 -23.46 2.84 23.39
C GLU A 183 -22.82 1.52 22.96
N GLN A 184 -22.50 1.36 21.67
CA GLN A 184 -21.77 0.18 21.18
C GLN A 184 -20.41 0.00 21.85
N ASN A 185 -19.68 1.09 22.10
CA ASN A 185 -18.42 1.03 22.84
C ASN A 185 -18.63 0.60 24.30
N ARG A 186 -19.72 1.01 24.94
CA ARG A 186 -20.08 0.61 26.31
C ARG A 186 -20.41 -0.88 26.38
N GLU A 187 -21.21 -1.38 25.43
CA GLU A 187 -21.50 -2.81 25.30
C GLU A 187 -20.22 -3.63 25.04
N LEU A 188 -19.32 -3.10 24.21
CA LEU A 188 -18.01 -3.71 23.98
C LEU A 188 -17.18 -3.76 25.26
N GLU A 189 -17.12 -2.67 26.03
CA GLU A 189 -16.42 -2.60 27.32
C GLU A 189 -16.99 -3.59 28.34
N GLU A 190 -18.30 -3.73 28.42
CA GLU A 190 -18.96 -4.73 29.28
C GLU A 190 -18.64 -6.16 28.86
N LEU A 191 -18.60 -6.44 27.54
CA LEU A 191 -18.16 -7.72 27.00
C LEU A 191 -16.68 -8.00 27.32
N TYR A 192 -15.80 -6.99 27.22
CA TYR A 192 -14.38 -7.11 27.58
C TYR A 192 -14.17 -7.41 29.07
N ASP A 193 -14.96 -6.79 29.95
CA ASP A 193 -14.92 -7.07 31.38
C ASP A 193 -15.48 -8.48 31.70
N GLN A 194 -16.46 -8.97 30.94
CA GLN A 194 -17.01 -10.35 31.08
C GLN A 194 -16.03 -11.45 30.64
N ILE A 195 -15.19 -11.21 29.63
CA ILE A 195 -14.21 -12.20 29.13
C ILE A 195 -12.85 -12.13 29.85
N GLY A 196 -12.73 -11.33 30.92
CA GLY A 196 -11.54 -11.28 31.78
C GLY A 196 -10.31 -10.66 31.12
N GLY A 197 -10.49 -9.88 30.04
CA GLY A 197 -9.41 -9.34 29.24
C GLY A 197 -9.51 -7.84 29.07
N ARG A 198 -8.91 -7.07 29.99
CA ARG A 198 -8.47 -5.71 29.67
C ARG A 198 -7.07 -5.78 29.07
N PRO A 199 -6.87 -5.48 27.77
CA PRO A 199 -5.56 -5.01 27.34
C PRO A 199 -5.34 -3.65 28.01
N ASN A 200 -4.18 -3.45 28.63
CA ASN A 200 -3.76 -2.15 29.15
C ASN A 200 -3.75 -1.11 28.01
N VAL A 201 -4.85 -0.39 27.81
CA VAL A 201 -4.91 0.80 26.95
C VAL A 201 -5.47 1.98 27.74
N VAL A 202 -4.87 2.23 28.91
CA VAL A 202 -5.03 3.52 29.60
C VAL A 202 -3.84 4.39 29.21
N LYS A 203 -4.15 5.52 28.56
CA LYS A 203 -3.33 6.72 28.24
C LYS A 203 -2.93 6.94 26.78
N ALA A 204 -3.90 7.26 25.92
CA ALA A 204 -3.62 8.07 24.72
C ALA A 204 -4.47 9.35 24.59
N ALA A 205 -5.53 9.55 25.37
CA ALA A 205 -6.45 10.68 25.18
C ALA A 205 -6.30 11.84 26.18
N GLN A 206 -5.18 11.97 26.90
CA GLN A 206 -4.98 13.04 27.89
C GLN A 206 -3.83 14.02 27.57
N ILE A 207 -3.32 14.08 26.33
CA ILE A 207 -2.22 15.00 25.94
C ILE A 207 -2.63 16.05 24.89
N ALA A 208 -3.87 16.10 24.41
CA ALA A 208 -4.27 17.06 23.36
C ALA A 208 -5.20 18.21 23.84
N GLY A 209 -5.20 18.57 25.13
CA GLY A 209 -6.11 19.62 25.59
C GLY A 209 -5.86 20.17 26.99
N ALA A 210 -4.61 20.53 27.32
CA ALA A 210 -4.31 21.37 28.48
C ALA A 210 -2.92 22.01 28.37
N THR A 211 -2.81 23.10 27.61
CA THR A 211 -1.95 24.24 27.97
C THR A 211 -2.49 25.48 27.27
N ALA A 212 -2.55 26.54 28.06
CA ALA A 212 -3.14 27.86 27.82
C ALA A 212 -2.50 28.65 26.68
#